data_AF-A0A7H4LNI4-F1
#
_entry.id   AF-A0A7H4LNI4-F1
#
_cell.length_a   1.000
_cell.length_b   1.000
_cell.length_c   1.000
_cell.angle_alpha   90.00
_cell.angle_beta   90.00
_cell.angle_gamma   90.00
#
_symmetry.space_group_name_H-M   'P 1'
#
loop_
_entity.id
_entity.type
_entity.pdbx_description
1 polymer ?
#
loop_
_entity_poly.entity_id
_entity_poly.type
_entity_poly.pdbx_seq_one_letter_code
_entity_poly.pdbx_strand_id
1 'polypeptide(L)'
;MSSSDDESLLGECDWCHDDRGQCDRFYLDDDRRFSIKLEETFEVETFIPCHARRYVLQRMGFEDHENFETKKIHLRTHHDVDFEVNLYNAESVTHFGCNNWEAFCKLYGFDEGMLVTMDLGDPEIEQDNMDIWVLVDKPPVLPLSYFEVSKNVHNMVDKTHYTDGAELTYKEKTHLVGFCQDLENYNNYIGTPQHYGQYVPLVHVLNYGNYYGDTLIIPEECVPHLMYKNGGSLHVMNIYPGHPTNLNCTYRISKRSGDMTITGWKKCMHSRKELLGSKRKRGARIGDKMISILHNGESGSILFYAILA
;
A
#
# COMPACT_ATOMS: atom_id res chain seq x y z
N MET A 1 12.12 11.58 56.69
CA MET A 1 12.83 11.75 55.41
C MET A 1 11.96 11.08 54.37
N SER A 2 11.10 11.86 53.72
CA SER A 2 10.27 11.40 52.62
C SER A 2 10.91 11.95 51.36
N SER A 3 11.50 11.07 50.55
CA SER A 3 11.96 11.39 49.21
C SER A 3 10.72 11.54 48.32
N SER A 4 10.38 12.77 47.96
CA SER A 4 9.45 13.05 46.87
C SER A 4 10.26 13.08 45.57
N ASP A 5 10.42 11.91 44.97
CA ASP A 5 10.81 11.81 43.56
C ASP A 5 9.54 12.05 42.73
N ASP A 6 9.11 13.32 42.67
CA ASP A 6 8.26 13.79 41.57
C ASP A 6 9.16 13.90 40.34
N GLU A 7 9.40 12.77 39.67
CA GLU A 7 9.76 12.82 38.26
C GLU A 7 8.57 13.43 37.53
N SER A 8 8.64 14.74 37.34
CA SER A 8 7.78 15.51 36.46
C SER A 8 8.03 14.99 35.05
N LEU A 9 7.25 13.99 34.65
CA LEU A 9 7.06 13.68 33.24
C LEU A 9 6.72 15.01 32.57
N LEU A 10 7.60 15.48 31.70
CA LEU A 10 7.36 16.68 30.91
C LEU A 10 6.03 16.46 30.19
N GLY A 11 5.05 17.33 30.47
CA GLY A 11 3.73 17.23 29.86
C GLY A 11 3.84 17.37 28.35
N GLU A 12 2.95 16.69 27.64
CA GLU A 12 2.74 16.86 26.20
C GLU A 12 2.49 18.33 25.87
N CYS A 13 3.13 18.85 24.83
CA CYS A 13 2.94 20.23 24.42
C CYS A 13 1.57 20.45 23.77
N ASP A 14 0.75 21.34 24.34
CA ASP A 14 -0.61 21.68 23.87
C ASP A 14 -0.69 22.14 22.39
N TRP A 15 0.44 22.53 21.78
CA TRP A 15 0.49 23.12 20.43
C TRP A 15 0.99 22.17 19.34
N CYS A 16 1.86 21.23 19.71
CA CYS A 16 2.49 20.32 18.74
C CYS A 16 2.46 18.85 19.15
N HIS A 17 1.84 18.55 20.30
CA HIS A 17 1.67 17.20 20.85
C HIS A 17 3.00 16.47 21.15
N ASP A 18 4.13 17.20 21.14
CA ASP A 18 5.43 16.65 21.46
C ASP A 18 5.59 16.51 22.98
N ASP A 19 5.90 15.29 23.42
CA ASP A 19 6.10 14.90 24.82
C ASP A 19 7.59 14.85 25.22
N ARG A 20 8.51 15.12 24.28
CA ARG A 20 9.96 15.04 24.50
C ARG A 20 10.54 16.26 25.22
N GLY A 21 9.70 17.25 25.55
CA GLY A 21 10.11 18.47 26.26
C GLY A 21 11.05 19.38 25.46
N GLN A 22 10.93 19.37 24.13
CA GLN A 22 11.82 20.14 23.24
C GLN A 22 11.29 21.54 22.92
N CYS A 23 10.06 21.88 23.32
CA CYS A 23 9.38 23.12 22.91
C CYS A 23 9.91 24.40 23.55
N ASP A 24 10.71 24.31 24.62
CA ASP A 24 11.23 25.47 25.34
C ASP A 24 12.37 26.20 24.61
N ARG A 25 12.95 25.59 23.57
CA ARG A 25 14.06 26.16 22.79
C ARG A 25 13.85 25.93 21.32
N PHE A 26 14.08 26.96 20.51
CA PHE A 26 14.16 26.82 19.06
C PHE A 26 15.52 26.26 18.67
N TYR A 27 15.53 25.11 17.99
CA TYR A 27 16.75 24.51 17.45
C TYR A 27 16.41 23.53 16.32
N LEU A 28 17.43 23.15 15.57
CA LEU A 28 17.41 22.05 14.61
C LEU A 28 18.65 21.18 14.86
N ASP A 29 18.55 19.89 14.56
CA ASP A 29 19.71 19.00 14.51
C ASP A 29 20.56 19.36 13.29
N ASP A 30 21.87 19.54 13.49
CA ASP A 30 22.82 20.00 12.46
C ASP A 30 22.36 21.29 11.75
N ASP A 31 21.63 22.17 12.44
CA ASP A 31 21.05 23.41 11.91
C ASP A 31 20.08 23.23 10.72
N ARG A 32 19.62 22.01 10.45
CA ARG A 32 18.77 21.71 9.27
C ARG A 32 17.69 20.66 9.46
N ARG A 33 17.77 19.81 10.49
CA ARG A 33 16.85 18.68 10.69
C ARG A 33 15.98 18.85 11.92
N PHE A 34 14.81 18.23 11.88
CA PHE A 34 13.96 18.03 13.04
C PHE A 34 13.23 16.70 12.89
N SER A 35 12.79 16.11 13.99
CA SER A 35 12.05 14.85 13.95
C SER A 35 10.66 15.03 14.53
N ILE A 36 9.66 14.45 13.86
CA ILE A 36 8.27 14.45 14.29
C ILE A 36 7.92 13.06 14.79
N LYS A 37 7.29 12.96 15.96
CA LYS A 37 6.67 11.73 16.45
C LYS A 37 5.27 11.64 15.87
N LEU A 38 4.94 10.53 15.23
CA LEU A 38 3.63 10.31 14.63
C LEU A 38 2.64 9.88 15.71
N GLU A 39 1.70 10.74 16.06
CA GLU A 39 0.64 10.47 17.04
C GLU A 39 -0.56 9.73 16.40
N GLU A 40 -1.52 9.24 17.17
CA GLU A 40 -2.64 8.39 16.69
C GLU A 40 -3.35 8.94 15.42
N THR A 41 -3.49 10.26 15.30
CA THR A 41 -4.18 10.92 14.18
C THR A 41 -3.24 11.47 13.11
N PHE A 42 -1.98 11.02 13.06
CA PHE A 42 -0.95 11.58 12.19
C PHE A 42 -1.37 11.60 10.72
N GLU A 43 -2.11 10.60 10.24
CA GLU A 43 -2.60 10.54 8.85
C GLU A 43 -3.52 11.71 8.47
N VAL A 44 -4.22 12.29 9.45
CA VAL A 44 -5.15 13.43 9.25
C VAL A 44 -4.38 14.74 9.36
N GLU A 45 -3.68 14.92 10.48
CA GLU A 45 -2.91 16.11 10.79
C GLU A 45 -1.62 15.70 11.52
N THR A 46 -0.47 16.19 11.04
CA THR A 46 0.84 15.99 11.67
C THR A 46 1.46 17.33 11.99
N PHE A 47 1.54 17.66 13.28
CA PHE A 47 2.01 18.96 13.75
C PHE A 47 3.53 19.08 13.64
N ILE A 48 3.97 20.26 13.20
CA ILE A 48 5.38 20.64 13.23
C ILE A 48 5.76 20.96 14.68
N PRO A 49 6.83 20.35 15.23
CA PRO A 49 7.27 20.64 16.59
C PRO A 49 7.56 22.14 16.80
N CYS A 50 7.19 22.68 17.96
CA CYS A 50 7.35 24.11 18.25
C CYS A 50 8.80 24.61 18.06
N HIS A 51 9.79 23.79 18.41
CA HIS A 51 11.20 24.13 18.28
C HIS A 51 11.64 24.32 16.81
N ALA A 52 11.00 23.59 15.88
CA ALA A 52 11.31 23.62 14.46
C ALA A 52 10.41 24.58 13.67
N ARG A 53 9.20 24.88 14.17
CA ARG A 53 8.15 25.65 13.49
C ARG A 53 8.67 26.92 12.81
N ARG A 54 9.41 27.75 13.55
CA ARG A 54 9.94 29.02 13.02
C ARG A 54 10.84 28.81 11.80
N TYR A 55 11.69 27.79 11.82
CA TYR A 55 12.61 27.49 10.73
C TYR A 55 11.87 26.96 9.51
N VAL A 56 10.87 26.10 9.72
CA VAL A 56 10.00 25.61 8.63
C VAL A 56 9.28 26.76 7.95
N LEU A 57 8.62 27.64 8.70
CA LEU A 57 7.87 28.78 8.15
C LEU A 57 8.77 29.74 7.36
N GLN A 58 9.95 30.07 7.90
CA GLN A 58 10.93 30.91 7.21
C GLN A 58 11.43 30.25 5.91
N ARG A 59 11.77 28.96 5.97
CA ARG A 59 12.28 28.22 4.81
C ARG A 59 11.24 28.06 3.72
N MET A 60 9.98 27.82 4.09
CA MET A 60 8.84 27.73 3.16
C MET A 60 8.29 29.11 2.76
N GLY A 61 8.92 30.20 3.24
CA GLY A 61 8.63 31.58 2.84
C GLY A 61 7.30 32.14 3.33
N PHE A 62 6.75 31.67 4.45
CA PHE A 62 5.58 32.28 5.07
C PHE A 62 5.94 33.67 5.59
N GLU A 63 5.13 34.68 5.24
CA GLU A 63 5.44 36.08 5.59
C GLU A 63 5.01 36.41 7.03
N ASP A 64 3.82 35.97 7.41
CA ASP A 64 3.27 36.13 8.76
C ASP A 64 3.07 34.76 9.39
N HIS A 65 3.80 34.51 10.47
CA HIS A 65 3.78 33.23 11.15
C HIS A 65 2.53 33.01 11.99
N GLU A 66 1.68 34.02 12.22
CA GLU A 66 0.50 33.87 13.09
C GLU A 66 -0.83 33.97 12.32
N ASN A 67 -0.78 34.21 11.00
CA ASN A 67 -1.97 34.21 10.16
C ASN A 67 -2.26 32.83 9.57
N PHE A 68 -3.56 32.64 9.24
CA PHE A 68 -3.97 31.49 8.45
C PHE A 68 -3.42 31.60 7.03
N GLU A 69 -2.52 30.70 6.68
CA GLU A 69 -1.95 30.57 5.34
C GLU A 69 -1.77 29.08 5.01
N THR A 70 -1.98 28.71 3.76
CA THR A 70 -1.69 27.36 3.27
C THR A 70 -0.73 27.45 2.11
N LYS A 71 0.35 26.69 2.16
CA LYS A 71 1.28 26.55 1.05
C LYS A 71 1.37 25.10 0.58
N LYS A 72 1.51 24.95 -0.73
CA LYS A 72 1.87 23.69 -1.37
C LYS A 72 3.38 23.56 -1.36
N ILE A 73 3.86 22.46 -0.81
CA ILE A 73 5.29 22.16 -0.71
C ILE A 73 5.55 20.73 -1.18
N HIS A 74 6.79 20.41 -1.52
CA HIS A 74 7.16 19.08 -1.96
C HIS A 74 7.89 18.30 -0.87
N LEU A 75 7.37 17.13 -0.51
CA LEU A 75 8.09 16.14 0.28
C LEU A 75 8.89 15.24 -0.66
N ARG A 76 10.20 15.19 -0.44
CA ARG A 76 11.12 14.38 -1.25
C ARG A 76 11.81 13.34 -0.41
N THR A 77 12.14 12.22 -1.02
CA THR A 77 12.91 11.16 -0.38
C THR A 77 14.05 10.72 -1.29
N HIS A 78 15.09 10.13 -0.71
CA HIS A 78 16.20 9.55 -1.48
C HIS A 78 15.81 8.30 -2.30
N HIS A 79 14.55 7.86 -2.25
CA HIS A 79 13.96 6.83 -3.12
C HIS A 79 13.32 7.41 -4.40
N ASP A 80 13.65 8.66 -4.76
CA ASP A 80 13.08 9.38 -5.91
C ASP A 80 11.54 9.56 -5.83
N VAL A 81 10.99 9.54 -4.62
CA VAL A 81 9.58 9.91 -4.37
C VAL A 81 9.47 11.42 -4.21
N ASP A 82 8.50 12.01 -4.88
CA ASP A 82 8.14 13.42 -4.83
C ASP A 82 6.62 13.54 -4.63
N PHE A 83 6.20 14.17 -3.52
CA PHE A 83 4.80 14.36 -3.15
C PHE A 83 4.50 15.83 -2.87
N GLU A 84 3.54 16.41 -3.58
CA GLU A 84 2.99 17.72 -3.22
C GLU A 84 2.04 17.57 -2.02
N VAL A 85 2.33 18.24 -0.91
CA VAL A 85 1.48 18.28 0.29
C VAL A 85 1.11 19.70 0.65
N ASN A 86 0.04 19.86 1.43
CA ASN A 86 -0.32 21.15 2.00
C ASN A 86 0.34 21.29 3.38
N LEU A 87 1.02 22.41 3.58
CA LEU A 87 1.47 22.87 4.89
C LEU A 87 0.55 24.00 5.34
N TYR A 88 -0.19 23.75 6.40
CA TYR A 88 -1.15 24.68 6.98
C TYR A 88 -0.48 25.42 8.13
N ASN A 89 -0.59 26.75 8.13
CA ASN A 89 -0.18 27.60 9.23
C ASN A 89 -1.40 28.30 9.82
N ALA A 90 -1.43 28.44 11.14
CA ALA A 90 -2.37 29.28 11.89
C ALA A 90 -1.66 29.81 13.15
N GLU A 91 -2.39 30.55 13.99
CA GLU A 91 -1.87 31.06 15.27
C GLU A 91 -1.32 29.90 16.13
N SER A 92 -0.05 30.01 16.51
CA SER A 92 0.70 29.04 17.34
C SER A 92 0.90 27.63 16.77
N VAL A 93 0.32 27.29 15.62
CA VAL A 93 0.32 25.91 15.10
C VAL A 93 0.64 25.85 13.61
N THR A 94 1.39 24.82 13.21
CA THR A 94 1.67 24.49 11.82
C THR A 94 1.62 22.99 11.66
N HIS A 95 0.98 22.47 10.61
CA HIS A 95 0.86 21.03 10.40
C HIS A 95 0.81 20.64 8.93
N PHE A 96 1.27 19.42 8.64
CA PHE A 96 0.89 18.73 7.41
C PHE A 96 -0.53 18.20 7.56
N GLY A 97 -1.31 18.31 6.50
CA GLY A 97 -2.62 17.68 6.39
C GLY A 97 -3.00 17.51 4.93
N CYS A 98 -4.13 16.83 4.68
CA CYS A 98 -4.72 16.45 3.39
C CYS A 98 -4.43 15.01 2.91
N ASN A 99 -5.21 14.57 1.92
CA ASN A 99 -5.14 13.23 1.34
C ASN A 99 -3.74 12.88 0.79
N ASN A 100 -2.94 13.86 0.37
CA ASN A 100 -1.59 13.59 -0.15
C ASN A 100 -0.60 13.28 0.97
N TRP A 101 -0.78 13.88 2.15
CA TRP A 101 -0.01 13.51 3.34
C TRP A 101 -0.40 12.10 3.81
N GLU A 102 -1.70 11.80 3.91
CA GLU A 102 -2.20 10.45 4.20
C GLU A 102 -1.62 9.42 3.21
N ALA A 103 -1.61 9.74 1.92
CA ALA A 103 -1.04 8.90 0.88
C ALA A 103 0.47 8.68 1.06
N PHE A 104 1.23 9.72 1.43
CA PHE A 104 2.66 9.62 1.71
C PHE A 104 2.93 8.72 2.93
N CYS A 105 2.16 8.86 4.00
CA CYS A 105 2.21 8.00 5.17
C CYS A 105 1.96 6.52 4.82
N LYS A 106 0.91 6.26 4.05
CA LYS A 106 0.56 4.91 3.56
C LYS A 106 1.62 4.34 2.62
N LEU A 107 2.21 5.19 1.78
CA LEU A 107 3.26 4.79 0.83
C LEU A 107 4.45 4.18 1.57
N TYR A 108 4.84 4.75 2.71
CA TYR A 108 5.96 4.28 3.52
C TYR A 108 5.57 3.32 4.65
N GLY A 109 4.27 3.13 4.90
CA GLY A 109 3.79 2.24 5.96
C GLY A 109 4.21 2.76 7.33
N PHE A 110 4.04 4.05 7.56
CA PHE A 110 4.25 4.65 8.86
C PHE A 110 3.18 4.20 9.85
N ASP A 111 3.56 4.09 11.11
CA ASP A 111 2.70 3.70 12.23
C ASP A 111 2.80 4.74 13.35
N GLU A 112 1.80 4.77 14.23
CA GLU A 112 1.84 5.55 15.46
C GLU A 112 3.09 5.23 16.29
N GLY A 113 3.68 6.28 16.89
CA GLY A 113 4.90 6.22 17.69
C GLY A 113 6.19 6.21 16.86
N MET A 114 6.13 6.13 15.52
CA MET A 114 7.34 6.29 14.70
C MET A 114 7.88 7.72 14.77
N LEU A 115 9.21 7.85 14.70
CA LEU A 115 9.89 9.13 14.52
C LEU A 115 10.29 9.31 13.06
N VAL A 116 9.82 10.39 12.44
CA VAL A 116 10.15 10.74 11.06
C VAL A 116 11.02 11.98 11.06
N THR A 117 12.23 11.87 10.51
CA THR A 117 13.16 12.99 10.40
C THR A 117 12.95 13.75 9.10
N MET A 118 12.77 15.07 9.25
CA MET A 118 12.62 16.04 8.19
C MET A 118 13.90 16.85 8.07
N ASP A 119 14.33 17.15 6.85
CA ASP A 119 15.55 17.88 6.54
C ASP A 119 15.21 19.05 5.60
N LEU A 120 15.45 20.26 6.08
CA LEU A 120 15.14 21.52 5.39
C LEU A 120 16.19 21.91 4.35
N GLY A 121 17.21 21.08 4.17
CA GLY A 121 18.33 21.35 3.29
C GLY A 121 19.42 22.18 3.96
N ASP A 122 20.53 22.34 3.25
CA ASP A 122 21.66 23.14 3.73
C ASP A 122 21.26 24.65 3.75
N PRO A 123 21.30 25.32 4.91
CA PRO A 123 20.94 26.73 5.02
C PRO A 123 21.93 27.66 4.29
N GLU A 124 23.16 27.21 4.02
CA GLU A 124 24.16 27.98 3.27
C GLU A 124 23.92 27.96 1.75
N ILE A 125 23.03 27.09 1.28
CA ILE A 125 22.69 26.94 -0.14
C ILE A 125 21.32 27.58 -0.39
N GLU A 126 21.33 28.65 -1.19
CA GLU A 126 20.09 29.20 -1.75
C GLU A 126 19.38 28.11 -2.57
N GLN A 127 18.19 27.73 -2.12
CA GLN A 127 17.31 26.77 -2.79
C GLN A 127 16.04 27.53 -3.16
N ASP A 128 15.77 27.59 -4.47
CA ASP A 128 14.56 28.24 -5.01
C ASP A 128 13.30 27.37 -4.86
N ASN A 129 13.45 26.13 -4.37
CA ASN A 129 12.38 25.14 -4.23
C ASN A 129 11.93 24.99 -2.77
N MET A 130 10.62 25.01 -2.54
CA MET A 130 9.98 24.75 -1.24
C MET A 130 9.90 23.25 -0.97
N ASP A 131 11.05 22.61 -0.83
CA ASP A 131 11.17 21.17 -0.62
C ASP A 131 11.55 20.85 0.82
N ILE A 132 11.00 19.76 1.34
CA ILE A 132 11.43 19.14 2.60
C ILE A 132 11.84 17.70 2.30
N TRP A 133 13.06 17.34 2.67
CA TRP A 133 13.53 15.97 2.54
C TRP A 133 13.08 15.14 3.74
N VAL A 134 12.35 14.07 3.47
CA VAL A 134 11.97 13.09 4.49
C VAL A 134 13.00 11.97 4.48
N LEU A 135 13.69 11.80 5.61
CA LEU A 135 14.73 10.79 5.77
C LEU A 135 14.09 9.47 6.22
N VAL A 136 13.97 8.54 5.28
CA VAL A 136 13.27 7.26 5.46
C VAL A 136 14.21 6.10 5.14
N ASP A 137 14.61 5.25 6.06
CA ASP A 137 15.61 4.21 5.72
C ASP A 137 15.07 3.06 4.87
N LYS A 138 13.75 2.85 4.88
CA LYS A 138 13.09 1.73 4.21
C LYS A 138 12.45 2.19 2.90
N PRO A 139 12.53 1.39 1.82
CA PRO A 139 11.83 1.70 0.59
C PRO A 139 10.31 1.73 0.79
N PRO A 140 9.57 2.44 -0.07
CA PRO A 140 8.11 2.44 -0.05
C PRO A 140 7.51 1.03 0.02
N VAL A 141 6.49 0.85 0.87
CA VAL A 141 5.78 -0.42 1.00
C VAL A 141 4.70 -0.58 -0.07
N LEU A 142 4.16 0.51 -0.60
CA LEU A 142 3.20 0.52 -1.71
C LEU A 142 3.81 1.18 -2.95
N PRO A 143 3.43 0.76 -4.17
CA PRO A 143 3.85 1.44 -5.39
C PRO A 143 3.06 2.73 -5.63
N LEU A 144 3.65 3.72 -6.28
CA LEU A 144 2.95 4.98 -6.65
C LEU A 144 1.66 4.74 -7.44
N SER A 145 1.64 3.75 -8.33
CA SER A 145 0.45 3.36 -9.09
C SER A 145 -0.75 2.98 -8.21
N TYR A 146 -0.52 2.62 -6.93
CA TYR A 146 -1.59 2.38 -5.98
C TYR A 146 -2.45 3.63 -5.76
N PHE A 147 -1.91 4.84 -5.82
CA PHE A 147 -2.67 6.05 -5.52
C PHE A 147 -3.44 6.60 -6.74
N GLU A 148 -3.25 5.99 -7.91
CA GLU A 148 -3.86 6.42 -9.18
C GLU A 148 -5.08 5.56 -9.59
N VAL A 149 -5.35 4.48 -8.86
CA VAL A 149 -6.42 3.52 -9.19
C VAL A 149 -7.73 3.82 -8.45
N SER A 150 -8.80 3.15 -8.87
CA SER A 150 -10.11 3.31 -8.26
C SER A 150 -10.15 2.77 -6.81
N LYS A 151 -11.12 3.25 -6.02
CA LYS A 151 -11.39 2.73 -4.67
C LYS A 151 -11.68 1.23 -4.64
N ASN A 152 -12.24 0.68 -5.72
CA ASN A 152 -12.48 -0.75 -5.81
C ASN A 152 -11.17 -1.52 -6.02
N VAL A 153 -10.23 -0.97 -6.79
CA VAL A 153 -8.87 -1.54 -6.90
C VAL A 153 -8.09 -1.42 -5.60
N HIS A 154 -8.19 -0.30 -4.87
CA HIS A 154 -7.65 -0.20 -3.49
C HIS A 154 -8.14 -1.35 -2.62
N ASN A 155 -9.47 -1.54 -2.56
CA ASN A 155 -10.06 -2.62 -1.78
C ASN A 155 -9.56 -4.01 -2.18
N MET A 156 -9.30 -4.25 -3.47
CA MET A 156 -8.71 -5.52 -3.93
C MET A 156 -7.28 -5.68 -3.43
N VAL A 157 -6.45 -4.65 -3.59
CA VAL A 157 -5.04 -4.68 -3.20
C VAL A 157 -4.90 -4.83 -1.68
N ASP A 158 -5.64 -4.05 -0.90
CA ASP A 158 -5.60 -4.07 0.57
C ASP A 158 -6.06 -5.40 1.16
N LYS A 159 -7.02 -6.07 0.51
CA LYS A 159 -7.52 -7.38 0.93
C LYS A 159 -6.74 -8.55 0.35
N THR A 160 -5.62 -8.29 -0.33
CA THR A 160 -4.82 -9.37 -0.90
C THR A 160 -4.33 -10.31 0.20
N HIS A 161 -4.67 -11.58 0.06
CA HIS A 161 -4.20 -12.64 0.92
C HIS A 161 -2.85 -13.16 0.40
N TYR A 162 -1.87 -13.26 1.30
CA TYR A 162 -0.53 -13.77 0.99
C TYR A 162 -0.31 -15.09 1.71
N THR A 163 0.11 -16.13 0.99
CA THR A 163 0.61 -17.34 1.63
C THR A 163 2.06 -17.15 2.09
N ASP A 164 2.52 -17.96 3.04
CA ASP A 164 3.91 -17.96 3.50
C ASP A 164 4.93 -17.96 2.34
N GLY A 165 5.89 -17.02 2.38
CA GLY A 165 6.94 -16.87 1.38
C GLY A 165 6.51 -16.22 0.07
N ALA A 166 5.28 -15.69 0.00
CA ALA A 166 4.73 -15.03 -1.18
C ALA A 166 4.83 -13.50 -1.13
N GLU A 167 5.68 -12.95 -0.25
CA GLU A 167 5.89 -11.51 -0.13
C GLU A 167 6.34 -10.93 -1.48
N LEU A 168 5.70 -9.83 -1.85
CA LEU A 168 5.99 -9.13 -3.10
C LEU A 168 7.02 -8.03 -2.89
N THR A 169 8.00 -8.00 -3.78
CA THR A 169 8.86 -6.84 -3.96
C THR A 169 8.06 -5.63 -4.44
N TYR A 170 8.61 -4.43 -4.29
CA TYR A 170 7.99 -3.18 -4.78
C TYR A 170 7.52 -3.30 -6.24
N LYS A 171 8.38 -3.84 -7.11
CA LYS A 171 8.08 -4.06 -8.53
C LYS A 171 6.93 -5.06 -8.74
N GLU A 172 6.91 -6.16 -7.99
CA GLU A 172 5.81 -7.12 -8.07
C GLU A 172 4.49 -6.54 -7.52
N LYS A 173 4.53 -5.66 -6.52
CA LYS A 173 3.34 -4.94 -6.07
C LYS A 173 2.80 -4.00 -7.16
N THR A 174 3.64 -3.31 -7.93
CA THR A 174 3.20 -2.55 -9.11
C THR A 174 2.44 -3.44 -10.09
N HIS A 175 2.90 -4.68 -10.29
CA HIS A 175 2.24 -5.66 -11.13
C HIS A 175 0.90 -6.16 -10.55
N LEU A 176 0.81 -6.35 -9.23
CA LEU A 176 -0.45 -6.67 -8.56
C LEU A 176 -1.49 -5.56 -8.77
N VAL A 177 -1.12 -4.29 -8.53
CA VAL A 177 -2.00 -3.14 -8.73
C VAL A 177 -2.50 -3.08 -10.17
N GLY A 178 -1.59 -3.21 -11.15
CA GLY A 178 -1.95 -3.26 -12.57
C GLY A 178 -2.90 -4.42 -12.90
N PHE A 179 -2.66 -5.61 -12.33
CA PHE A 179 -3.50 -6.78 -12.56
C PHE A 179 -4.93 -6.59 -12.03
N CYS A 180 -5.08 -6.00 -10.84
CA CYS A 180 -6.37 -5.65 -10.27
C CYS A 180 -7.09 -4.57 -11.10
N GLN A 181 -6.37 -3.57 -11.61
CA GLN A 181 -6.94 -2.54 -12.50
C GLN A 181 -7.44 -3.15 -13.81
N ASP A 182 -6.69 -4.07 -14.41
CA ASP A 182 -7.10 -4.73 -15.65
C ASP A 182 -8.30 -5.65 -15.46
N LEU A 183 -8.42 -6.31 -14.30
CA LEU A 183 -9.61 -7.07 -13.97
C LEU A 183 -10.84 -6.15 -13.83
N GLU A 184 -10.70 -4.99 -13.19
CA GLU A 184 -11.77 -3.98 -13.13
C GLU A 184 -12.18 -3.52 -14.53
N ASN A 185 -11.21 -3.18 -15.38
CA ASN A 185 -11.46 -2.77 -16.77
C ASN A 185 -12.17 -3.87 -17.57
N TYR A 186 -11.75 -5.13 -17.40
CA TYR A 186 -12.39 -6.29 -18.01
C TYR A 186 -13.86 -6.42 -17.58
N ASN A 187 -14.14 -6.30 -16.28
CA ASN A 187 -15.51 -6.39 -15.74
C ASN A 187 -16.40 -5.26 -16.25
N ASN A 188 -15.87 -4.03 -16.32
CA ASN A 188 -16.58 -2.89 -16.90
C ASN A 188 -16.90 -3.12 -18.38
N TYR A 189 -15.97 -3.68 -19.14
CA TYR A 189 -16.16 -3.99 -20.55
C TYR A 189 -17.23 -5.05 -20.80
N ILE A 190 -17.25 -6.13 -20.02
CA ILE A 190 -18.23 -7.22 -20.18
C ILE A 190 -19.58 -6.92 -19.51
N GLY A 191 -19.71 -5.80 -18.80
CA GLY A 191 -20.96 -5.36 -18.16
C GLY A 191 -21.35 -6.20 -16.95
N THR A 192 -20.39 -6.60 -16.11
CA THR A 192 -20.62 -7.42 -14.91
C THR A 192 -21.46 -6.61 -13.89
N PRO A 193 -22.68 -7.06 -13.49
CA PRO A 193 -23.48 -6.49 -12.39
C PRO A 193 -22.73 -6.07 -11.10
N GLN A 194 -23.30 -5.16 -10.31
CA GLN A 194 -22.65 -4.62 -9.10
C GLN A 194 -22.71 -5.53 -7.86
N HIS A 195 -23.45 -6.65 -7.89
CA HIS A 195 -23.77 -7.47 -6.71
C HIS A 195 -22.89 -8.71 -6.51
N TYR A 196 -21.68 -8.73 -7.07
CA TYR A 196 -20.78 -9.86 -6.89
C TYR A 196 -20.08 -9.82 -5.54
N GLY A 197 -19.75 -11.02 -5.02
CA GLY A 197 -18.96 -11.16 -3.81
C GLY A 197 -17.64 -10.39 -3.94
N GLN A 198 -17.14 -9.88 -2.81
CA GLN A 198 -15.88 -9.14 -2.79
C GLN A 198 -14.74 -10.01 -3.33
N TYR A 199 -13.92 -9.43 -4.22
CA TYR A 199 -12.68 -10.05 -4.65
C TYR A 199 -11.68 -10.06 -3.51
N VAL A 200 -11.09 -11.22 -3.26
CA VAL A 200 -9.95 -11.37 -2.37
C VAL A 200 -8.83 -11.98 -3.22
N PRO A 201 -7.91 -11.14 -3.75
CA PRO A 201 -6.76 -11.64 -4.47
C PRO A 201 -5.92 -12.55 -3.58
N LEU A 202 -5.40 -13.62 -4.18
CA LEU A 202 -4.44 -14.53 -3.57
C LEU A 202 -3.09 -14.36 -4.26
N VAL A 203 -2.07 -14.03 -3.48
CA VAL A 203 -0.68 -14.11 -3.89
C VAL A 203 -0.04 -15.31 -3.21
N HIS A 204 0.44 -16.26 -4.03
CA HIS A 204 0.98 -17.52 -3.51
C HIS A 204 2.18 -18.01 -4.31
N VAL A 205 3.06 -18.76 -3.64
CA VAL A 205 4.13 -19.51 -4.31
C VAL A 205 3.59 -20.90 -4.64
N LEU A 206 3.65 -21.32 -5.91
CA LEU A 206 3.33 -22.68 -6.29
C LEU A 206 4.30 -23.65 -5.63
N ASN A 207 3.81 -24.54 -4.77
CA ASN A 207 4.60 -25.53 -4.06
C ASN A 207 3.80 -26.82 -3.87
N TYR A 208 4.40 -27.84 -3.28
CA TYR A 208 3.73 -29.14 -3.08
C TYR A 208 2.60 -29.12 -2.03
N GLY A 209 2.49 -28.04 -1.24
CA GLY A 209 1.41 -27.85 -0.29
C GLY A 209 0.11 -27.35 -0.95
N ASN A 210 0.22 -26.47 -1.95
CA ASN A 210 -0.95 -25.92 -2.67
C ASN A 210 -1.17 -26.53 -4.06
N TYR A 211 -0.19 -27.23 -4.62
CA TYR A 211 -0.32 -27.91 -5.91
C TYR A 211 0.28 -29.32 -5.89
N TYR A 212 -0.55 -30.31 -6.22
CA TYR A 212 -0.10 -31.70 -6.39
C TYR A 212 -0.86 -32.41 -7.51
N GLY A 213 -0.12 -33.11 -8.37
CA GLY A 213 -0.66 -33.87 -9.50
C GLY A 213 -1.36 -32.98 -10.54
N ASP A 214 -2.66 -32.79 -10.39
CA ASP A 214 -3.52 -32.00 -11.28
C ASP A 214 -4.45 -31.05 -10.49
N THR A 215 -4.17 -30.87 -9.20
CA THR A 215 -5.01 -30.14 -8.26
C THR A 215 -4.29 -28.93 -7.72
N LEU A 216 -4.92 -27.76 -7.80
CA LEU A 216 -4.55 -26.56 -7.06
C LEU A 216 -5.51 -26.38 -5.88
N ILE A 217 -5.01 -25.90 -4.74
CA ILE A 217 -5.79 -25.52 -3.56
C ILE A 217 -5.79 -23.99 -3.44
N ILE A 218 -6.98 -23.42 -3.25
CA ILE A 218 -7.21 -22.02 -2.90
C ILE A 218 -7.77 -21.97 -1.46
N PRO A 219 -7.17 -21.17 -0.56
CA PRO A 219 -7.63 -21.03 0.83
C PRO A 219 -9.08 -20.50 0.92
N GLU A 220 -9.81 -20.88 1.98
CA GLU A 220 -11.19 -20.43 2.24
C GLU A 220 -11.35 -18.90 2.18
N GLU A 221 -10.37 -18.16 2.69
CA GLU A 221 -10.34 -16.71 2.76
C GLU A 221 -10.46 -16.05 1.38
N CYS A 222 -9.98 -16.75 0.34
CA CYS A 222 -10.00 -16.30 -1.04
C CYS A 222 -11.22 -16.81 -1.83
N VAL A 223 -12.07 -17.64 -1.24
CA VAL A 223 -13.24 -18.23 -1.91
C VAL A 223 -14.46 -17.32 -1.70
N PRO A 224 -15.04 -16.74 -2.76
CA PRO A 224 -16.25 -15.96 -2.65
C PRO A 224 -17.40 -16.76 -2.02
N HIS A 225 -18.04 -16.18 -1.00
CA HIS A 225 -19.13 -16.82 -0.25
C HIS A 225 -20.33 -17.28 -1.11
N LEU A 226 -20.51 -16.70 -2.30
CA LEU A 226 -21.57 -17.05 -3.26
C LEU A 226 -21.25 -18.29 -4.12
N MET A 227 -20.05 -18.86 -4.03
CA MET A 227 -19.69 -20.05 -4.80
C MET A 227 -20.44 -21.30 -4.31
N TYR A 228 -20.84 -22.17 -5.24
CA TYR A 228 -21.58 -23.38 -4.92
C TYR A 228 -20.68 -24.41 -4.22
N LYS A 229 -21.01 -24.74 -2.96
CA LYS A 229 -20.21 -25.67 -2.15
C LYS A 229 -20.08 -27.07 -2.74
N ASN A 230 -21.05 -27.52 -3.53
CA ASN A 230 -21.04 -28.83 -4.16
C ASN A 230 -20.09 -28.90 -5.38
N GLY A 231 -19.43 -27.79 -5.74
CA GLY A 231 -18.53 -27.71 -6.88
C GLY A 231 -19.23 -27.32 -8.17
N GLY A 232 -18.45 -27.18 -9.23
CA GLY A 232 -18.94 -26.78 -10.54
C GLY A 232 -17.84 -26.65 -11.58
N SER A 233 -18.22 -26.14 -12.76
CA SER A 233 -17.27 -25.72 -13.78
C SER A 233 -16.59 -24.42 -13.35
N LEU A 234 -15.29 -24.31 -13.58
CA LEU A 234 -14.48 -23.12 -13.36
C LEU A 234 -13.79 -22.75 -14.66
N HIS A 235 -14.08 -21.55 -15.17
CA HIS A 235 -13.31 -20.97 -16.25
C HIS A 235 -12.00 -20.41 -15.68
N VAL A 236 -10.86 -20.84 -16.21
CA VAL A 236 -9.56 -20.36 -15.77
C VAL A 236 -8.97 -19.48 -16.86
N MET A 237 -8.80 -18.21 -16.52
CA MET A 237 -8.48 -17.12 -17.45
C MET A 237 -7.18 -16.41 -17.06
N ASN A 238 -6.40 -16.07 -18.08
CA ASN A 238 -5.24 -15.18 -17.94
C ASN A 238 -5.50 -14.00 -18.88
N ILE A 239 -5.51 -12.79 -18.33
CA ILE A 239 -5.89 -11.54 -19.02
C ILE A 239 -4.67 -10.78 -19.60
N TYR A 240 -3.44 -11.25 -19.37
CA TYR A 240 -2.18 -10.60 -19.75
C TYR A 240 -1.40 -11.35 -20.85
N PRO A 241 -0.60 -10.64 -21.64
CA PRO A 241 -0.88 -10.34 -23.04
C PRO A 241 -1.01 -11.57 -23.95
N GLY A 242 -2.08 -11.58 -24.73
CA GLY A 242 -2.36 -12.58 -25.76
C GLY A 242 -3.83 -13.00 -25.80
N HIS A 243 -4.17 -14.00 -26.63
CA HIS A 243 -5.50 -14.60 -26.59
C HIS A 243 -5.78 -15.18 -25.18
N PRO A 244 -6.94 -14.85 -24.58
CA PRO A 244 -7.35 -15.43 -23.31
C PRO A 244 -7.24 -16.95 -23.38
N THR A 245 -6.59 -17.57 -22.39
CA THR A 245 -6.85 -18.99 -22.18
C THR A 245 -8.24 -19.10 -21.63
N ASN A 246 -9.10 -19.87 -22.29
CA ASN A 246 -10.34 -20.31 -21.72
C ASN A 246 -10.18 -21.80 -21.38
N LEU A 247 -9.61 -22.07 -20.22
CA LEU A 247 -9.45 -23.43 -19.72
C LEU A 247 -10.63 -23.76 -18.83
N ASN A 248 -11.30 -24.87 -19.11
CA ASN A 248 -12.33 -25.39 -18.23
C ASN A 248 -11.71 -26.38 -17.25
N CYS A 249 -11.83 -26.03 -15.96
CA CYS A 249 -11.48 -26.86 -14.82
C CYS A 249 -12.76 -27.19 -14.04
N THR A 250 -12.66 -28.11 -13.10
CA THR A 250 -13.73 -28.35 -12.12
C THR A 250 -13.24 -27.97 -10.75
N TYR A 251 -14.14 -27.42 -9.92
CA TYR A 251 -13.82 -27.09 -8.55
C TYR A 251 -14.72 -27.83 -7.57
N ARG A 252 -14.26 -27.91 -6.33
CA ARG A 252 -15.03 -28.36 -5.18
C ARG A 252 -14.58 -27.60 -3.94
N ILE A 253 -15.52 -27.26 -3.06
CA ILE A 253 -15.25 -26.58 -1.80
C ILE A 253 -15.36 -27.59 -0.66
N SER A 254 -14.35 -27.63 0.20
CA SER A 254 -14.30 -28.47 1.39
C SER A 254 -15.39 -28.06 2.38
N LYS A 255 -16.21 -29.01 2.82
CA LYS A 255 -17.19 -28.75 3.89
C LYS A 255 -16.54 -28.57 5.27
N ARG A 256 -15.30 -29.04 5.43
CA ARG A 256 -14.60 -29.05 6.71
C ARG A 256 -13.69 -27.83 6.86
N SER A 257 -12.94 -27.50 5.82
CA SER A 257 -11.92 -26.44 5.84
C SER A 257 -12.29 -25.22 5.01
N GLY A 258 -13.35 -25.27 4.21
CA GLY A 258 -13.71 -24.17 3.29
C GLY A 258 -12.80 -24.00 2.08
N ASP A 259 -11.63 -24.63 2.06
CA ASP A 259 -10.70 -24.58 0.92
C ASP A 259 -11.34 -25.07 -0.38
N MET A 260 -10.99 -24.40 -1.47
CA MET A 260 -11.41 -24.77 -2.81
C MET A 260 -10.31 -25.56 -3.53
N THR A 261 -10.63 -26.78 -3.94
CA THR A 261 -9.77 -27.59 -4.81
C THR A 261 -10.18 -27.39 -6.26
N ILE A 262 -9.20 -27.17 -7.15
CA ILE A 262 -9.39 -27.01 -8.60
C ILE A 262 -8.66 -28.15 -9.30
N THR A 263 -9.40 -29.02 -9.97
CA THR A 263 -8.84 -30.14 -10.75
C THR A 263 -8.79 -29.80 -12.24
N GLY A 264 -7.76 -30.28 -12.94
CA GLY A 264 -7.44 -29.88 -14.32
C GLY A 264 -6.35 -28.80 -14.40
N TRP A 265 -5.71 -28.46 -13.28
CA TRP A 265 -4.74 -27.37 -13.20
C TRP A 265 -3.47 -27.61 -14.01
N LYS A 266 -3.14 -28.88 -14.33
CA LYS A 266 -2.00 -29.24 -15.17
C LYS A 266 -2.09 -28.59 -16.56
N LYS A 267 -3.29 -28.24 -17.03
CA LYS A 267 -3.50 -27.45 -18.26
C LYS A 267 -2.86 -26.05 -18.14
N CYS A 268 -2.98 -25.41 -16.99
CA CYS A 268 -2.35 -24.11 -16.70
C CYS A 268 -0.83 -24.24 -16.65
N MET A 269 -0.32 -25.31 -16.02
CA MET A 269 1.13 -25.58 -15.95
C MET A 269 1.78 -25.72 -17.34
N HIS A 270 1.07 -26.32 -18.31
CA HIS A 270 1.56 -26.47 -19.68
C HIS A 270 1.29 -25.27 -20.59
N SER A 271 0.37 -24.38 -20.22
CA SER A 271 0.02 -23.23 -21.04
C SER A 271 1.15 -22.19 -20.98
N ARG A 272 1.75 -21.87 -22.14
CA ARG A 272 2.81 -20.86 -22.19
C ARG A 272 2.19 -19.46 -22.13
N LYS A 273 2.50 -18.73 -21.06
CA LYS A 273 2.01 -17.37 -20.81
C LYS A 273 3.16 -16.41 -20.57
N GLU A 274 2.91 -15.14 -20.90
CA GLU A 274 3.84 -14.07 -20.57
C GLU A 274 3.83 -13.88 -19.05
N LEU A 275 5.03 -13.81 -18.48
CA LEU A 275 5.16 -13.54 -17.05
C LEU A 275 4.91 -12.06 -16.81
N LEU A 276 4.11 -11.74 -15.80
CA LEU A 276 3.75 -10.38 -15.47
C LEU A 276 5.02 -9.64 -15.00
N GLY A 277 5.39 -8.57 -15.72
CA GLY A 277 6.64 -7.83 -15.51
C GLY A 277 7.81 -8.22 -16.42
N SER A 278 7.59 -9.10 -17.40
CA SER A 278 8.61 -9.55 -18.35
C SER A 278 8.02 -9.87 -19.72
N LYS A 279 8.85 -9.89 -20.77
CA LYS A 279 8.47 -10.34 -22.12
C LYS A 279 8.61 -11.87 -22.30
N ARG A 280 8.98 -12.59 -21.25
CA ARG A 280 9.28 -14.03 -21.30
C ARG A 280 7.98 -14.84 -21.28
N LYS A 281 7.83 -15.78 -22.22
CA LYS A 281 6.69 -16.70 -22.31
C LYS A 281 7.03 -18.12 -21.90
N ARG A 282 6.45 -18.63 -20.81
CA ARG A 282 6.61 -20.02 -20.33
C ARG A 282 5.38 -20.51 -19.55
N GLY A 283 5.32 -21.82 -19.32
CA GLY A 283 4.36 -22.39 -18.37
C GLY A 283 4.76 -22.15 -16.92
N ALA A 284 3.77 -22.25 -16.04
CA ALA A 284 3.96 -22.20 -14.60
C ALA A 284 4.77 -23.40 -14.10
N ARG A 285 5.51 -23.21 -13.01
CA ARG A 285 6.39 -24.19 -12.39
C ARG A 285 6.34 -24.04 -10.87
N ILE A 286 6.71 -25.11 -10.16
CA ILE A 286 6.96 -25.04 -8.73
C ILE A 286 8.01 -23.94 -8.46
N GLY A 287 7.76 -23.11 -7.45
CA GLY A 287 8.54 -21.94 -7.08
C GLY A 287 8.07 -20.63 -7.70
N ASP A 288 7.16 -20.66 -8.68
CA ASP A 288 6.60 -19.43 -9.24
C ASP A 288 5.66 -18.75 -8.24
N LYS A 289 5.78 -17.42 -8.12
CA LYS A 289 4.73 -16.61 -7.51
C LYS A 289 3.59 -16.40 -8.50
N MET A 290 2.37 -16.51 -8.01
CA MET A 290 1.16 -16.34 -8.79
C MET A 290 0.17 -15.43 -8.09
N ILE A 291 -0.50 -14.60 -8.89
CA ILE A 291 -1.69 -13.85 -8.47
C ILE A 291 -2.90 -14.64 -8.96
N SER A 292 -3.90 -14.81 -8.11
CA SER A 292 -5.13 -15.57 -8.38
C SER A 292 -6.33 -14.83 -7.82
N ILE A 293 -7.34 -14.54 -8.64
CA ILE A 293 -8.55 -13.82 -8.21
C ILE A 293 -9.77 -14.62 -8.64
N LEU A 294 -10.57 -15.07 -7.68
CA LEU A 294 -11.81 -15.77 -7.93
C LEU A 294 -12.96 -14.80 -8.15
N HIS A 295 -13.70 -15.04 -9.21
CA HIS A 295 -14.94 -14.37 -9.56
C HIS A 295 -16.06 -15.40 -9.57
N ASN A 296 -17.23 -15.01 -9.05
CA ASN A 296 -18.43 -15.80 -9.18
C ASN A 296 -19.60 -14.88 -9.49
N GLY A 297 -20.05 -14.93 -10.74
CA GLY A 297 -21.13 -14.08 -11.22
C GLY A 297 -22.06 -14.72 -12.24
N GLU A 298 -22.87 -13.91 -12.93
CA GLU A 298 -23.83 -14.41 -13.92
C GLU A 298 -23.14 -15.14 -15.08
N SER A 299 -21.89 -14.76 -15.39
CA SER A 299 -21.05 -15.44 -16.37
C SER A 299 -20.44 -16.76 -15.86
N GLY A 300 -20.80 -17.19 -14.65
CA GLY A 300 -20.29 -18.37 -13.98
C GLY A 300 -19.07 -18.09 -13.10
N SER A 301 -18.48 -19.16 -12.57
CA SER A 301 -17.27 -19.09 -11.77
C SER A 301 -16.04 -18.95 -12.67
N ILE A 302 -15.23 -17.92 -12.44
CA ILE A 302 -14.01 -17.64 -13.19
C ILE A 302 -12.84 -17.49 -12.20
N LEU A 303 -11.68 -18.07 -12.52
CA LEU A 303 -10.42 -17.81 -11.85
C LEU A 303 -9.51 -17.03 -12.80
N PHE A 304 -9.24 -15.78 -12.46
CA PHE A 304 -8.23 -14.97 -13.12
C PHE A 304 -6.87 -15.26 -12.50
N TYR A 305 -5.84 -15.47 -13.32
CA TYR A 305 -4.49 -15.69 -12.82
C TYR A 305 -3.40 -15.02 -13.64
N ALA A 306 -2.30 -14.70 -12.97
CA ALA A 306 -1.04 -14.28 -13.58
C ALA A 306 0.14 -14.97 -12.88
N ILE A 307 1.22 -15.19 -13.62
CA ILE A 307 2.50 -15.70 -13.10
C ILE A 307 3.44 -14.50 -13.04
N LEU A 308 4.03 -14.21 -11.87
CA LEU A 308 4.98 -13.12 -11.72
C LEU A 308 6.36 -13.50 -12.28
N ALA A 309 7.08 -12.50 -12.80
CA ALA A 309 8.36 -12.66 -13.48
C ALA A 309 9.57 -12.69 -12.56
#